data_AF-A0A2S7QQ07-F1
#
_entry.id   AF-A0A2S7QQ07-F1
#
_cell.length_a   1.000
_cell.length_b   1.000
_cell.length_c   1.000
_cell.angle_alpha   90.00
_cell.angle_beta   90.00
_cell.angle_gamma   90.00
#
_symmetry.space_group_name_H-M   'P 1'
#
loop_
_entity.id
_entity.type
_entity.pdbx_description
1 polymer ?
#
loop_
_entity_poly.entity_id
_entity_poly.type
_entity_poly.pdbx_seq_one_letter_code
_entity_poly.pdbx_strand_id
1 'polypeptide(L)'
;MLLTQHPHNNPAGKRQDEREERNQARLKAVDLTKVGMFWMCQMDIFYGYWATSWHNFPDVPSTTALVGATTVILEALLGFLDGKSLVYTNSNPGTGQSFSYTEDWLRSDNVTYPAYAVNGRGGVIAGGVSWLGVRIPAFKNTIIPQLELLHSYEWQGSRQVHDQIYDCEKLNTELMRLDSWLSYVGRTNEIGDGPNKLLKNAPAVADLLMEEFELDFQNIDLSASEGGLPDIQAVAALVMDFLTNENLTEAEQL
;
A
#
# COMPACT_ATOMS: atom_id res chain seq x y z
N MET A 1 -38.54 21.33 -35.70
CA MET A 1 -37.32 20.53 -35.58
C MET A 1 -36.33 21.33 -34.75
N LEU A 2 -36.31 21.12 -33.44
CA LEU A 2 -35.35 21.72 -32.50
C LEU A 2 -35.11 20.67 -31.41
N LEU A 3 -34.03 19.91 -31.57
CA LEU A 3 -33.54 18.98 -30.56
C LEU A 3 -32.72 19.79 -29.57
N THR A 4 -33.27 20.03 -28.38
CA THR A 4 -32.53 20.48 -27.21
C THR A 4 -31.57 19.37 -26.79
N GLN A 5 -30.28 19.59 -26.96
CA GLN A 5 -29.24 18.73 -26.41
C GLN A 5 -29.21 18.91 -24.89
N HIS A 6 -29.47 17.83 -24.15
CA HIS A 6 -29.19 17.77 -22.73
C HIS A 6 -27.66 17.75 -22.53
N PRO A 7 -27.11 18.56 -21.60
CA PRO A 7 -25.70 18.46 -21.28
C PRO A 7 -25.44 17.11 -20.62
N HIS A 8 -24.51 16.34 -21.18
CA HIS A 8 -23.94 15.17 -20.55
C HIS A 8 -23.29 15.62 -19.23
N ASN A 9 -23.96 15.37 -18.10
CA ASN A 9 -23.33 15.36 -16.79
C ASN A 9 -22.28 14.24 -16.84
N ASN A 10 -21.00 14.60 -17.01
CA ASN A 10 -19.90 13.67 -16.82
C ASN A 10 -19.47 13.75 -15.34
N PRO A 11 -19.90 12.80 -14.48
CA PRO A 11 -19.63 12.85 -13.05
C PRO A 11 -18.13 12.72 -12.72
N ALA A 12 -17.28 12.26 -13.65
CA ALA A 12 -15.83 12.27 -13.49
C ALA A 12 -15.23 13.68 -13.63
N GLY A 13 -15.73 14.48 -14.58
CA GLY A 13 -15.25 15.85 -14.81
C GLY A 13 -15.55 16.80 -13.64
N LYS A 14 -16.79 16.74 -13.10
CA LYS A 14 -17.15 17.54 -11.91
C LYS A 14 -16.31 17.21 -10.67
N ARG A 15 -15.94 15.93 -10.51
CA ARG A 15 -15.09 15.48 -9.39
C ARG A 15 -13.65 15.97 -9.54
N GLN A 16 -13.13 16.06 -10.77
CA GLN A 16 -11.83 16.64 -11.09
C GLN A 16 -11.80 18.15 -10.85
N ASP A 17 -12.85 18.87 -11.27
CA ASP A 17 -12.95 20.33 -11.07
C ASP A 17 -13.01 20.69 -9.57
N GLU A 18 -13.81 19.95 -8.78
CA GLU A 18 -13.87 20.12 -7.31
C GLU A 18 -12.55 19.77 -6.62
N ARG A 19 -11.75 18.87 -7.20
CA ARG A 19 -10.41 18.50 -6.73
C ARG A 19 -9.41 19.60 -7.05
N GLU A 20 -9.39 20.12 -8.28
CA GLU A 20 -8.54 21.25 -8.67
C GLU A 20 -8.81 22.49 -7.82
N GLU A 21 -10.08 22.76 -7.48
CA GLU A 21 -10.46 23.88 -6.62
C GLU A 21 -10.00 23.68 -5.16
N ARG A 22 -10.11 22.46 -4.61
CA ARG A 22 -9.56 22.12 -3.29
C ARG A 22 -8.03 22.13 -3.26
N ASN A 23 -7.38 21.66 -4.32
CA ASN A 23 -5.92 21.63 -4.44
C ASN A 23 -5.34 23.03 -4.64
N GLN A 24 -5.98 23.89 -5.45
CA GLN A 24 -5.62 25.32 -5.59
C GLN A 24 -5.71 26.10 -4.28
N ALA A 25 -6.69 25.80 -3.43
CA ALA A 25 -6.79 26.39 -2.10
C ALA A 25 -5.67 25.93 -1.14
N ARG A 26 -4.99 24.80 -1.43
CA ARG A 26 -4.05 24.09 -0.55
C ARG A 26 -2.59 24.07 -1.04
N LEU A 27 -2.35 24.34 -2.33
CA LEU A 27 -1.08 24.40 -3.08
C LEU A 27 -0.04 25.43 -2.59
N LYS A 28 -0.23 26.05 -1.42
CA LYS A 28 0.74 26.99 -0.84
C LYS A 28 1.86 26.34 -0.02
N ALA A 29 1.89 25.02 0.07
CA ALA A 29 2.89 24.32 0.87
C ALA A 29 3.41 23.08 0.15
N VAL A 30 4.74 23.05 0.02
CA VAL A 30 5.61 21.90 -0.23
C VAL A 30 5.89 21.57 -1.71
N ASP A 31 7.19 21.43 -1.99
CA ASP A 31 7.83 21.09 -3.26
C ASP A 31 8.99 20.15 -2.89
N LEU A 32 9.11 18.97 -3.54
CA LEU A 32 10.07 17.92 -3.18
C LEU A 32 10.95 17.59 -4.38
N THR A 33 12.29 17.74 -4.28
CA THR A 33 13.18 17.49 -5.43
C THR A 33 14.41 16.61 -5.18
N LYS A 34 14.73 16.16 -3.95
CA LYS A 34 16.08 15.61 -3.67
C LYS A 34 16.25 14.36 -2.80
N VAL A 35 15.19 13.62 -2.42
CA VAL A 35 15.31 12.21 -2.00
C VAL A 35 14.14 11.42 -2.60
N GLY A 36 14.41 10.62 -3.63
CA GLY A 36 13.37 9.83 -4.30
C GLY A 36 12.76 8.79 -3.36
N MET A 37 11.43 8.62 -3.43
CA MET A 37 10.68 7.60 -2.68
C MET A 37 11.26 6.21 -2.81
N PHE A 38 11.89 5.96 -3.95
CA PHE A 38 12.71 4.79 -4.17
C PHE A 38 13.63 4.45 -3.01
N TRP A 39 14.44 5.39 -2.52
CA TRP A 39 15.40 5.12 -1.45
C TRP A 39 14.71 4.89 -0.10
N MET A 40 13.51 5.45 0.09
CA MET A 40 12.72 5.22 1.30
C MET A 40 12.13 3.81 1.33
N CYS A 41 11.65 3.30 0.20
CA CYS A 41 11.14 1.93 0.09
C CYS A 41 12.26 0.87 0.30
N GLN A 42 13.53 1.25 0.21
CA GLN A 42 14.69 0.35 0.37
C GLN A 42 15.13 0.18 1.83
N MET A 43 14.51 0.90 2.77
CA MET A 43 14.94 0.92 4.17
C MET A 43 14.23 -0.16 4.98
N ASP A 44 15.02 -0.99 5.64
CA ASP A 44 14.54 -2.12 6.45
C ASP A 44 13.60 -1.65 7.58
N ILE A 45 12.59 -2.46 7.88
CA ILE A 45 11.77 -2.29 9.07
C ILE A 45 12.59 -2.77 10.28
N PHE A 46 13.27 -1.84 10.96
CA PHE A 46 13.90 -2.11 12.26
C PHE A 46 12.89 -1.99 13.40
N TYR A 47 13.20 -2.63 14.52
CA TYR A 47 12.42 -2.58 15.76
C TYR A 47 12.19 -1.12 16.21
N GLY A 48 10.97 -0.61 16.00
CA GLY A 48 10.56 0.77 16.29
C GLY A 48 9.32 1.19 15.48
N TYR A 49 8.80 2.40 15.70
CA TYR A 49 7.89 3.05 14.74
C TYR A 49 8.66 3.38 13.47
N TRP A 50 8.01 3.26 12.29
CA TRP A 50 8.45 3.71 10.96
C TRP A 50 9.95 4.00 10.93
N ALA A 51 10.77 3.09 10.39
CA ALA A 51 12.23 2.92 10.57
C ALA A 51 13.14 4.17 10.76
N THR A 52 12.69 5.40 10.51
CA THR A 52 13.29 6.63 11.05
C THR A 52 12.22 7.73 11.23
N SER A 53 12.23 8.50 12.33
CA SER A 53 11.35 9.68 12.45
C SER A 53 11.88 10.81 11.55
N TRP A 54 11.26 11.03 10.39
CA TRP A 54 11.73 11.92 9.32
C TRP A 54 11.51 13.42 9.56
N HIS A 55 11.28 13.85 10.80
CA HIS A 55 10.71 15.17 11.15
C HIS A 55 11.56 16.41 10.75
N ASN A 56 12.73 16.23 10.14
CA ASN A 56 13.70 17.31 9.90
C ASN A 56 14.22 17.43 8.45
N PHE A 57 13.67 16.66 7.50
CA PHE A 57 14.06 16.82 6.09
C PHE A 57 12.96 17.53 5.32
N PRO A 58 13.24 18.69 4.70
CA PRO A 58 12.23 19.45 3.94
C PRO A 58 11.73 18.68 2.71
N ASP A 59 12.45 17.64 2.30
CA ASP A 59 12.25 16.90 1.06
C ASP A 59 11.74 15.45 1.29
N VAL A 60 11.13 15.17 2.44
CA VAL A 60 10.56 13.85 2.77
C VAL A 60 9.05 14.00 2.97
N PRO A 61 8.22 13.07 2.43
CA PRO A 61 6.78 13.12 2.65
C PRO A 61 6.44 13.20 4.12
N SER A 62 5.43 14.00 4.43
CA SER A 62 4.98 14.12 5.81
C SER A 62 4.57 12.75 6.38
N THR A 63 4.75 12.54 7.69
CA THR A 63 4.29 11.31 8.35
C THR A 63 2.81 11.04 8.07
N THR A 64 1.98 12.08 8.00
CA THR A 64 0.57 11.95 7.64
C THR A 64 0.38 11.43 6.22
N ALA A 65 1.13 11.95 5.25
CA ALA A 65 1.08 11.46 3.86
C ALA A 65 1.52 10.00 3.77
N LEU A 66 2.56 9.60 4.50
CA LEU A 66 3.00 8.21 4.53
C LEU A 66 1.92 7.28 5.13
N VAL A 67 1.31 7.67 6.25
CA VAL A 67 0.22 6.90 6.87
C VAL A 67 -0.98 6.81 5.93
N GLY A 68 -1.38 7.93 5.31
CA GLY A 68 -2.47 7.97 4.34
C GLY A 68 -2.22 7.08 3.13
N ALA A 69 -1.02 7.13 2.57
CA ALA A 69 -0.62 6.27 1.46
C ALA A 69 -0.68 4.78 1.84
N THR A 70 -0.16 4.39 3.00
CA THR A 70 -0.27 3.00 3.48
C THR A 70 -1.72 2.56 3.63
N THR A 71 -2.59 3.40 4.21
CA THR A 71 -4.01 3.07 4.34
C THR A 71 -4.70 2.91 2.99
N VAL A 72 -4.39 3.79 2.02
CA VAL A 72 -4.90 3.68 0.65
C VAL A 72 -4.41 2.41 -0.04
N ILE A 73 -3.14 2.04 0.11
CA ILE A 73 -2.58 0.79 -0.44
C ILE A 73 -3.30 -0.43 0.14
N LEU A 74 -3.53 -0.45 1.45
CA LEU A 74 -4.25 -1.55 2.10
C LEU A 74 -5.69 -1.68 1.57
N GLU A 75 -6.38 -0.56 1.35
CA GLU A 75 -7.72 -0.57 0.72
C GLU A 75 -7.66 -1.01 -0.75
N ALA A 76 -6.66 -0.56 -1.51
CA ALA A 76 -6.47 -0.96 -2.90
C ALA A 76 -6.25 -2.47 -3.02
N LEU A 77 -5.48 -3.07 -2.10
CA LEU A 77 -5.29 -4.53 -2.03
C LEU A 77 -6.61 -5.28 -1.80
N LEU A 78 -7.55 -4.74 -1.03
CA LEU A 78 -8.89 -5.32 -0.88
C LEU A 78 -9.71 -5.25 -2.18
N GLY A 79 -9.46 -4.26 -3.03
CA GLY A 79 -10.05 -4.18 -4.36
C GLY A 79 -9.52 -5.24 -5.33
N PHE A 80 -8.25 -5.62 -5.19
CA PHE A 80 -7.60 -6.63 -6.05
C PHE A 80 -7.75 -8.07 -5.57
N LEU A 81 -7.69 -8.28 -4.26
CA LEU A 81 -7.59 -9.60 -3.65
C LEU A 81 -8.95 -10.01 -3.12
N ASP A 82 -9.40 -11.20 -3.54
CA ASP A 82 -10.63 -11.77 -2.99
C ASP A 82 -10.43 -12.18 -1.52
N GLY A 83 -11.53 -12.42 -0.80
CA GLY A 83 -11.49 -12.85 0.60
C GLY A 83 -10.86 -14.23 0.85
N LYS A 84 -10.35 -14.88 -0.20
CA LYS A 84 -9.49 -16.07 -0.10
C LYS A 84 -8.02 -15.72 -0.24
N SER A 85 -7.68 -14.65 -0.93
CA SER A 85 -6.30 -14.23 -1.20
C SER A 85 -5.78 -13.24 -0.16
N LEU A 86 -6.67 -12.41 0.40
CA LEU A 86 -6.40 -11.57 1.57
C LEU A 86 -7.27 -12.04 2.74
N VAL A 87 -6.64 -12.42 3.85
CA VAL A 87 -7.30 -12.94 5.05
C VAL A 87 -6.77 -12.24 6.30
N TYR A 88 -7.58 -12.20 7.36
CA TYR A 88 -7.17 -11.61 8.63
C TYR A 88 -6.72 -12.68 9.63
N THR A 89 -5.78 -12.37 10.53
CA THR A 89 -5.22 -13.34 11.49
C THR A 89 -6.27 -14.02 12.38
N ASN A 90 -7.36 -13.33 12.69
CA ASN A 90 -8.49 -13.82 13.48
C ASN A 90 -9.48 -14.69 12.68
N SER A 91 -9.28 -14.87 11.37
CA SER A 91 -10.22 -15.59 10.49
C SER A 91 -10.24 -17.09 10.77
N ASN A 92 -9.10 -17.69 11.17
CA ASN A 92 -9.01 -19.08 11.61
C ASN A 92 -7.74 -19.35 12.45
N PRO A 93 -7.65 -20.49 13.16
CA PRO A 93 -6.48 -20.82 13.97
C PRO A 93 -5.17 -20.94 13.17
N GLY A 94 -5.24 -21.34 11.90
CA GLY A 94 -4.06 -21.48 11.04
C GLY A 94 -3.40 -20.14 10.73
N THR A 95 -4.18 -19.12 10.40
CA THR A 95 -3.68 -17.75 10.15
C THR A 95 -3.08 -17.12 11.41
N GLY A 96 -3.69 -17.36 12.59
CA GLY A 96 -3.14 -16.91 13.86
C GLY A 96 -1.79 -17.56 14.21
N GLN A 97 -1.65 -18.87 13.95
CA GLN A 97 -0.40 -19.58 14.17
C GLN A 97 0.70 -19.14 13.19
N SER A 98 0.33 -18.98 11.91
CA SER A 98 1.17 -18.47 10.83
C SER A 98 1.75 -17.08 11.16
N PHE A 99 0.92 -16.20 11.72
CA PHE A 99 1.33 -14.88 12.21
C PHE A 99 2.29 -14.96 13.40
N SER A 100 1.99 -15.82 14.39
CA SER A 100 2.84 -16.01 15.58
C SER A 100 4.25 -16.48 15.22
N TYR A 101 4.39 -17.35 14.20
CA TYR A 101 5.72 -17.74 13.71
C TYR A 101 6.51 -16.57 13.10
N THR A 102 5.82 -15.63 12.43
CA THR A 102 6.47 -14.43 11.90
C THR A 102 6.89 -13.49 13.02
N GLU A 103 6.10 -13.42 14.08
CA GLU A 103 6.43 -12.66 15.30
C GLU A 103 7.67 -13.23 15.99
N ASP A 104 7.78 -14.55 16.13
CA ASP A 104 8.97 -15.22 16.68
C ASP A 104 10.21 -15.04 15.79
N TRP A 105 10.02 -15.02 14.47
CA TRP A 105 11.07 -14.73 13.49
C TRP A 105 11.61 -13.30 13.67
N LEU A 106 10.72 -12.31 13.79
CA LEU A 106 11.06 -10.91 14.08
C LEU A 106 11.77 -10.78 15.42
N ARG A 107 11.30 -11.43 16.49
CA ARG A 107 11.93 -11.45 17.83
C ARG A 107 13.33 -12.06 17.84
N SER A 108 13.66 -12.85 16.82
CA SER A 108 14.98 -13.45 16.64
C SER A 108 15.94 -12.54 15.86
N ASP A 109 15.65 -11.23 15.79
CA ASP A 109 16.41 -10.20 15.07
C ASP A 109 16.55 -10.48 13.56
N ASN A 110 15.63 -11.26 12.98
CA ASN A 110 15.60 -11.46 11.54
C ASN A 110 14.81 -10.34 10.86
N VAL A 111 15.15 -10.08 9.60
CA VAL A 111 14.52 -9.05 8.77
C VAL A 111 14.08 -9.64 7.42
N THR A 112 13.06 -9.04 6.83
CA THR A 112 12.66 -9.27 5.44
C THR A 112 13.30 -8.22 4.54
N TYR A 113 13.36 -8.51 3.24
CA TYR A 113 13.78 -7.51 2.25
C TYR A 113 12.81 -7.55 1.08
N PRO A 114 12.31 -6.41 0.60
CA PRO A 114 11.47 -6.38 -0.57
C PRO A 114 12.26 -6.83 -1.81
N ALA A 115 11.57 -7.42 -2.79
CA ALA A 115 12.22 -7.89 -4.01
C ALA A 115 12.78 -6.75 -4.87
N TYR A 116 12.23 -5.53 -4.72
CA TYR A 116 12.75 -4.33 -5.37
C TYR A 116 13.97 -3.74 -4.64
N ALA A 117 14.40 -4.29 -3.51
CA ALA A 117 15.57 -3.81 -2.79
C ALA A 117 16.87 -4.13 -3.53
N VAL A 118 17.65 -3.11 -3.89
CA VAL A 118 18.92 -3.20 -4.65
C VAL A 118 19.98 -4.01 -3.88
N ASN A 119 19.92 -4.02 -2.55
CA ASN A 119 20.77 -4.82 -1.66
C ASN A 119 20.07 -6.10 -1.13
N GLY A 120 18.76 -6.21 -1.29
CA GLY A 120 17.96 -7.30 -0.74
C GLY A 120 18.20 -8.54 -1.57
N ARG A 121 19.22 -9.32 -1.21
CA ARG A 121 19.76 -10.59 -1.75
C ARG A 121 18.80 -11.52 -2.55
N GLY A 122 18.08 -11.00 -3.54
CA GLY A 122 16.93 -11.63 -4.15
C GLY A 122 15.66 -11.71 -3.27
N GLY A 123 15.46 -10.80 -2.32
CA GLY A 123 14.28 -10.77 -1.44
C GLY A 123 14.21 -11.91 -0.40
N VAL A 124 14.00 -11.56 0.87
CA VAL A 124 13.87 -12.54 1.97
C VAL A 124 12.41 -12.63 2.40
N ILE A 125 11.88 -13.86 2.40
CA ILE A 125 10.57 -14.20 2.95
C ILE A 125 10.75 -14.48 4.43
N ALA A 126 9.82 -14.02 5.27
CA ALA A 126 9.76 -14.39 6.67
C ALA A 126 9.71 -15.93 6.81
N GLY A 127 10.66 -16.50 7.55
CA GLY A 127 10.78 -17.95 7.70
C GLY A 127 9.84 -18.53 8.76
N GLY A 128 9.73 -19.86 8.78
CA GLY A 128 8.94 -20.58 9.79
C GLY A 128 7.44 -20.73 9.49
N VAL A 129 6.97 -20.19 8.37
CA VAL A 129 5.53 -20.14 8.04
C VAL A 129 5.14 -21.18 6.99
N SER A 130 4.10 -21.97 7.28
CA SER A 130 3.38 -22.75 6.27
C SER A 130 2.33 -21.86 5.61
N TRP A 131 2.68 -21.23 4.50
CA TRP A 131 1.74 -20.41 3.74
C TRP A 131 0.73 -21.28 3.00
N LEU A 132 -0.55 -20.91 3.05
CA LEU A 132 -1.52 -21.46 2.13
C LEU A 132 -1.37 -20.76 0.77
N GLY A 133 -1.15 -21.55 -0.28
CA GLY A 133 -1.06 -21.03 -1.65
C GLY A 133 -2.43 -20.84 -2.27
N VAL A 134 -2.64 -19.69 -2.91
CA VAL A 134 -3.86 -19.33 -3.63
C VAL A 134 -3.58 -18.98 -5.09
N ARG A 135 -4.64 -19.04 -5.90
CA ARG A 135 -4.60 -18.56 -7.29
C ARG A 135 -5.19 -17.16 -7.34
N ILE A 136 -4.34 -16.20 -7.63
CA ILE A 136 -4.74 -14.82 -7.90
C ILE A 136 -4.77 -14.67 -9.43
N PRO A 137 -5.88 -14.24 -10.06
CA PRO A 137 -6.02 -14.20 -11.51
C PRO A 137 -4.91 -13.44 -12.25
N ALA A 138 -4.40 -12.35 -11.65
CA ALA A 138 -3.29 -11.57 -12.18
C ALA A 138 -2.01 -12.39 -12.36
N PHE A 139 -1.76 -13.38 -11.48
CA PHE A 139 -0.59 -14.27 -11.49
C PHE A 139 -0.93 -15.62 -12.12
N LYS A 140 -1.16 -15.62 -13.44
CA LYS A 140 -1.79 -16.72 -14.20
C LYS A 140 -1.20 -18.11 -13.93
N ASN A 141 0.12 -18.20 -13.80
CA ASN A 141 0.82 -19.49 -13.68
C ASN A 141 1.52 -19.69 -12.33
N THR A 142 1.34 -18.75 -11.40
CA THR A 142 2.06 -18.75 -10.13
C THR A 142 1.08 -18.88 -8.97
N ILE A 143 1.37 -19.81 -8.06
CA ILE A 143 0.64 -19.91 -6.79
C ILE A 143 1.24 -18.86 -5.87
N ILE A 144 0.42 -17.96 -5.36
CA ILE A 144 0.85 -16.87 -4.49
C ILE A 144 0.44 -17.22 -3.05
N PRO A 145 1.30 -16.98 -2.04
CA PRO A 145 0.89 -17.05 -0.65
C PRO A 145 -0.33 -16.16 -0.39
N GLN A 146 -1.27 -16.62 0.46
CA GLN A 146 -2.28 -15.73 1.02
C GLN A 146 -1.60 -14.55 1.71
N LEU A 147 -2.10 -13.34 1.45
CA LEU A 147 -1.76 -12.18 2.24
C LEU A 147 -2.55 -12.22 3.54
N GLU A 148 -1.84 -12.41 4.65
CA GLU A 148 -2.44 -12.53 5.96
C GLU A 148 -2.18 -11.24 6.77
N LEU A 149 -3.22 -10.40 6.91
CA LEU A 149 -3.16 -9.12 7.62
C LEU A 149 -3.63 -9.25 9.06
N LEU A 150 -3.17 -8.36 9.93
CA LEU A 150 -3.41 -8.45 11.36
C LEU A 150 -4.90 -8.27 11.66
N HIS A 151 -5.54 -7.23 11.12
CA HIS A 151 -6.96 -6.90 11.35
C HIS A 151 -7.64 -6.21 10.17
N SER A 152 -8.98 -6.10 10.23
CA SER A 152 -9.78 -5.40 9.21
C SER A 152 -9.57 -3.89 9.22
N TYR A 153 -9.93 -3.21 8.13
CA TYR A 153 -9.91 -1.76 8.05
C TYR A 153 -10.65 -1.08 9.23
N GLU A 154 -11.84 -1.58 9.59
CA GLU A 154 -12.63 -1.07 10.74
C GLU A 154 -11.82 -1.06 12.04
N TRP A 155 -10.89 -2.00 12.17
CA TRP A 155 -9.98 -2.10 13.30
C TRP A 155 -8.85 -1.06 13.22
N GLN A 156 -8.31 -0.80 12.02
CA GLN A 156 -7.22 0.14 11.78
C GLN A 156 -7.63 1.62 12.01
N GLY A 157 -8.88 1.99 11.69
CA GLY A 157 -9.38 3.35 11.88
C GLY A 157 -9.88 3.67 13.32
N SER A 158 -9.94 2.69 14.21
CA SER A 158 -10.53 2.84 15.54
C SER A 158 -9.49 3.20 16.61
N ARG A 159 -9.18 4.50 16.73
CA ARG A 159 -8.26 5.04 17.75
C ARG A 159 -8.66 4.76 19.21
N GLN A 160 -9.91 4.36 19.45
CA GLN A 160 -10.43 4.09 20.80
C GLN A 160 -10.12 2.66 21.27
N VAL A 161 -9.77 1.75 20.36
CA VAL A 161 -9.63 0.32 20.68
C VAL A 161 -8.15 -0.08 20.79
N HIS A 162 -7.24 0.64 20.14
CA HIS A 162 -5.83 0.24 20.06
C HIS A 162 -4.87 1.39 20.33
N ASP A 163 -3.99 1.16 21.31
CA ASP A 163 -2.86 2.03 21.59
C ASP A 163 -1.68 1.54 20.76
N GLN A 164 -1.25 2.38 19.81
CA GLN A 164 -0.14 2.11 18.90
C GLN A 164 1.17 1.77 19.64
N ILE A 165 1.29 2.12 20.91
CA ILE A 165 2.45 1.78 21.76
C ILE A 165 2.37 0.34 22.22
N TYR A 166 1.19 -0.14 22.63
CA TYR A 166 1.04 -1.52 23.12
C TYR A 166 0.96 -2.55 22.00
N ASP A 167 0.49 -2.17 20.81
CA ASP A 167 0.34 -3.08 19.66
C ASP A 167 1.49 -2.98 18.64
N CYS A 168 2.57 -2.26 18.96
CA CYS A 168 3.70 -2.01 18.04
C CYS A 168 4.33 -3.29 17.47
N GLU A 169 4.54 -4.34 18.29
CA GLU A 169 5.09 -5.63 17.81
C GLU A 169 4.20 -6.29 16.75
N LYS A 170 2.87 -6.24 16.95
CA LYS A 170 1.91 -6.83 16.01
C LYS A 170 1.84 -6.02 14.72
N LEU A 171 1.86 -4.69 14.81
CA LEU A 171 1.91 -3.82 13.63
C LEU A 171 3.20 -4.03 12.83
N ASN A 172 4.35 -4.17 13.50
CA ASN A 172 5.61 -4.50 12.85
C ASN A 172 5.58 -5.88 12.19
N THR A 173 4.91 -6.84 12.82
CA THR A 173 4.71 -8.18 12.24
C THR A 173 3.82 -8.11 10.99
N GLU A 174 2.76 -7.30 10.99
CA GLU A 174 1.92 -7.05 9.81
C GLU A 174 2.73 -6.46 8.64
N LEU A 175 3.54 -5.43 8.92
CA LEU A 175 4.42 -4.83 7.92
C LEU A 175 5.46 -5.82 7.37
N MET A 176 6.06 -6.64 8.24
CA MET A 176 6.99 -7.69 7.82
C MET A 176 6.31 -8.73 6.91
N ARG A 177 5.03 -9.04 7.15
CA ARG A 177 4.28 -9.97 6.31
C ARG A 177 3.91 -9.38 4.96
N LEU A 178 3.53 -8.10 4.93
CA LEU A 178 3.36 -7.35 3.68
C LEU A 178 4.67 -7.34 2.88
N ASP A 179 5.79 -7.01 3.51
CA ASP A 179 7.09 -6.98 2.86
C ASP A 179 7.50 -8.37 2.34
N SER A 180 7.33 -9.42 3.16
CA SER A 180 7.54 -10.81 2.77
C SER A 180 6.67 -11.23 1.58
N TRP A 181 5.41 -10.80 1.53
CA TRP A 181 4.49 -11.08 0.43
C TRP A 181 4.92 -10.36 -0.85
N LEU A 182 5.23 -9.07 -0.78
CA LEU A 182 5.76 -8.28 -1.91
C LEU A 182 7.10 -8.85 -2.40
N SER A 183 7.94 -9.35 -1.49
CA SER A 183 9.19 -10.04 -1.79
C SER A 183 8.97 -11.36 -2.55
N TYR A 184 7.89 -12.07 -2.25
CA TYR A 184 7.48 -13.24 -3.03
C TYR A 184 6.99 -12.83 -4.42
N VAL A 185 6.01 -11.93 -4.46
CA VAL A 185 5.33 -11.50 -5.68
C VAL A 185 6.30 -10.85 -6.67
N GLY A 186 7.25 -10.03 -6.20
CA GLY A 186 8.24 -9.39 -7.04
C GLY A 186 9.17 -10.36 -7.78
N ARG A 187 9.31 -11.60 -7.30
CA ARG A 187 10.12 -12.64 -7.98
C ARG A 187 9.35 -13.49 -8.96
N THR A 188 8.05 -13.29 -9.06
CA THR A 188 7.26 -13.97 -10.08
C THR A 188 7.67 -13.45 -11.46
N ASN A 189 7.52 -14.27 -12.50
CA ASN A 189 7.89 -13.86 -13.86
C ASN A 189 7.05 -12.67 -14.32
N GLU A 190 5.81 -12.58 -13.82
CA GLU A 190 4.89 -11.49 -14.08
C GLU A 190 5.44 -10.12 -13.64
N ILE A 191 6.25 -10.07 -12.57
CA ILE A 191 6.79 -8.82 -12.00
C ILE A 191 8.28 -8.66 -12.28
N GLY A 192 9.08 -9.68 -11.95
CA GLY A 192 10.54 -9.64 -12.07
C GLY A 192 11.01 -9.51 -13.52
N ASP A 193 10.37 -10.28 -14.40
CA ASP A 193 10.62 -10.29 -15.85
C ASP A 193 9.44 -9.71 -16.65
N GLY A 194 8.56 -8.96 -15.97
CA GLY A 194 7.38 -8.32 -16.54
C GLY A 194 7.73 -7.35 -17.68
N PRO A 195 6.79 -7.10 -18.61
CA PRO A 195 7.04 -6.29 -19.80
C PRO A 195 7.41 -4.84 -19.47
N ASN A 196 6.89 -4.28 -18.38
CA ASN A 196 7.18 -2.92 -17.94
C ASN A 196 8.36 -2.85 -16.98
N LYS A 197 9.04 -3.97 -16.69
CA LYS A 197 10.21 -4.05 -15.81
C LYS A 197 9.93 -3.34 -14.47
N LEU A 198 8.76 -3.60 -13.88
CA LEU A 198 8.24 -2.84 -12.74
C LEU A 198 9.28 -2.67 -11.63
N LEU A 199 10.01 -3.71 -11.22
CA LEU A 199 11.02 -3.57 -10.17
C LEU A 199 12.12 -2.54 -10.48
N LYS A 200 12.48 -2.37 -11.77
CA LYS A 200 13.48 -1.38 -12.20
C LYS A 200 12.89 0.03 -12.29
N ASN A 201 11.60 0.11 -12.62
CA ASN A 201 10.88 1.37 -12.82
C ASN A 201 10.10 1.83 -11.58
N ALA A 202 9.99 1.00 -10.55
CA ALA A 202 9.39 1.29 -9.25
C ALA A 202 9.78 2.66 -8.68
N PRO A 203 11.06 3.11 -8.75
CA PRO A 203 11.42 4.48 -8.41
C PRO A 203 10.54 5.54 -9.08
N ALA A 204 10.42 5.46 -10.41
CA ALA A 204 9.72 6.47 -11.20
C ALA A 204 8.21 6.40 -10.97
N VAL A 205 7.65 5.20 -10.82
CA VAL A 205 6.22 5.03 -10.52
C VAL A 205 5.89 5.59 -9.13
N ALA A 206 6.76 5.35 -8.13
CA ALA A 206 6.58 5.90 -6.79
C ALA A 206 6.66 7.43 -6.78
N ASP A 207 7.60 8.02 -7.54
CA ASP A 207 7.72 9.46 -7.67
C ASP A 207 6.47 10.06 -8.35
N LEU A 208 5.95 9.44 -9.41
CA LEU A 208 4.70 9.85 -10.07
C LEU A 208 3.48 9.78 -9.14
N LEU A 209 3.37 8.71 -8.35
CA LEU A 209 2.28 8.57 -7.36
C LEU A 209 2.33 9.67 -6.31
N MET A 210 3.52 10.02 -5.82
CA MET A 210 3.64 11.09 -4.83
C MET A 210 3.37 12.46 -5.44
N GLU A 211 3.87 12.74 -6.65
CA GLU A 211 3.57 13.98 -7.36
C GLU A 211 2.05 14.18 -7.53
N GLU A 212 1.32 13.11 -7.85
CA GLU A 212 -0.11 13.18 -8.10
C GLU A 212 -0.97 13.14 -6.81
N PHE A 213 -0.59 12.36 -5.80
CA PHE A 213 -1.47 12.01 -4.67
C PHE A 213 -0.96 12.43 -3.29
N GLU A 214 0.22 13.04 -3.13
CA GLU A 214 0.75 13.38 -1.81
C GLU A 214 -0.22 14.22 -0.97
N LEU A 215 -0.84 15.24 -1.57
CA LEU A 215 -1.81 16.09 -0.90
C LEU A 215 -3.07 15.32 -0.50
N ASP A 216 -3.50 14.37 -1.34
CA ASP A 216 -4.63 13.51 -1.03
C ASP A 216 -4.28 12.63 0.18
N PHE A 217 -3.11 11.97 0.17
CA PHE A 217 -2.64 11.16 1.30
C PHE A 217 -2.46 11.95 2.59
N GLN A 218 -1.98 13.20 2.51
CA GLN A 218 -1.77 14.03 3.69
C GLN A 218 -3.09 14.43 4.37
N ASN A 219 -4.16 14.60 3.59
CA ASN A 219 -5.40 15.21 4.06
C ASN A 219 -6.57 14.22 4.18
N ILE A 220 -6.34 12.96 3.85
CA ILE A 220 -7.37 11.92 3.87
C ILE A 220 -7.91 11.70 5.27
N ASP A 221 -9.23 11.54 5.38
CA ASP A 221 -9.87 11.24 6.66
C ASP A 221 -9.63 9.77 7.05
N LEU A 222 -8.71 9.55 7.99
CA LEU A 222 -8.37 8.22 8.51
C LEU A 222 -9.33 7.72 9.60
N SER A 223 -10.44 8.41 9.86
CA SER A 223 -11.38 8.01 10.91
C SER A 223 -12.22 6.80 10.50
N ALA A 224 -12.46 5.89 11.44
CA ALA A 224 -13.44 4.81 11.28
C ALA A 224 -14.92 5.28 11.30
N SER A 225 -15.17 6.59 11.44
CA SER A 225 -16.54 7.16 11.43
C SER A 225 -17.13 7.25 10.02
N GLU A 226 -18.44 7.52 9.94
CA GLU A 226 -19.20 7.76 8.70
C GLU A 226 -18.60 8.93 7.89
N GLY A 227 -17.52 8.68 7.16
CA GLY A 227 -16.78 9.66 6.38
C GLY A 227 -15.42 9.15 5.90
N GLY A 228 -14.61 8.57 6.80
CA GLY A 228 -13.22 8.22 6.49
C GLY A 228 -13.06 7.02 5.56
N LEU A 229 -13.75 5.90 5.81
CA LEU A 229 -13.69 4.74 4.90
C LEU A 229 -14.11 5.08 3.47
N PRO A 230 -15.26 5.76 3.22
CA PRO A 230 -15.61 6.20 1.88
C PRO A 230 -14.57 7.12 1.22
N ASP A 231 -13.92 7.99 2.00
CA ASP A 231 -12.85 8.88 1.50
C ASP A 231 -11.62 8.07 1.06
N ILE A 232 -11.21 7.09 1.86
CA ILE A 232 -10.13 6.16 1.54
C ILE A 232 -10.43 5.31 0.31
N GLN A 233 -11.64 4.79 0.21
CA GLN A 233 -12.08 4.04 -0.98
C GLN A 233 -12.07 4.92 -2.23
N ALA A 234 -12.43 6.19 -2.11
CA ALA A 234 -12.39 7.12 -3.22
C ALA A 234 -10.96 7.40 -3.67
N VAL A 235 -10.02 7.65 -2.75
CA VAL A 235 -8.61 7.87 -3.10
C VAL A 235 -7.97 6.59 -3.65
N ALA A 236 -8.25 5.43 -3.07
CA ALA A 236 -7.78 4.15 -3.59
C ALA A 236 -8.24 3.91 -5.03
N ALA A 237 -9.52 4.17 -5.33
CA ALA A 237 -10.03 4.06 -6.70
C ALA A 237 -9.29 5.00 -7.68
N LEU A 238 -8.96 6.23 -7.26
CA LEU A 238 -8.21 7.18 -8.09
C LEU A 238 -6.77 6.73 -8.33
N VAL A 239 -6.09 6.24 -7.31
CA VAL A 239 -4.74 5.66 -7.43
C VAL A 239 -4.77 4.48 -8.41
N MET A 240 -5.80 3.65 -8.32
CA MET A 240 -5.94 2.50 -9.22
C MET A 240 -6.22 2.87 -10.67
N ASP A 241 -7.09 3.86 -10.90
CA ASP A 241 -7.34 4.41 -12.23
C ASP A 241 -6.06 5.02 -12.80
N PHE A 242 -5.26 5.71 -11.98
CA PHE A 242 -3.96 6.25 -12.37
C PHE A 242 -2.98 5.15 -12.82
N LEU A 243 -2.79 4.11 -12.00
CA LEU A 243 -1.89 2.99 -12.33
C LEU A 243 -2.33 2.23 -13.59
N THR A 244 -3.63 2.16 -13.85
CA THR A 244 -4.16 1.55 -15.09
C THR A 244 -3.75 2.33 -16.34
N ASN A 245 -3.60 3.66 -16.23
CA ASN A 245 -3.19 4.51 -17.33
C ASN A 245 -1.68 4.43 -17.64
N GLU A 246 -0.87 3.88 -16.71
CA GLU A 246 0.58 3.71 -16.88
C GLU A 246 0.99 2.49 -17.71
N ASN A 247 0.04 1.87 -18.45
CA ASN A 247 0.24 0.67 -19.28
C ASN A 247 0.83 -0.54 -18.52
N LEU A 248 0.68 -0.56 -17.20
CA LEU A 248 1.05 -1.70 -16.36
C LEU A 248 0.12 -2.88 -16.63
N THR A 249 0.65 -4.10 -16.59
CA THR A 249 -0.18 -5.31 -16.61
C THR A 249 -0.98 -5.44 -15.31
N GLU A 250 -2.06 -6.23 -15.28
CA GLU A 250 -2.85 -6.45 -14.05
C GLU A 250 -1.99 -6.91 -12.86
N ALA A 251 -0.95 -7.71 -13.11
CA ALA A 251 -0.01 -8.14 -12.08
C ALA A 251 0.88 -6.99 -11.61
N GLU A 252 1.34 -6.12 -12.52
CA GLU A 252 2.20 -4.98 -12.19
C GLU A 252 1.42 -3.79 -11.57
N GLN A 253 0.10 -3.74 -11.76
CA GLN A 253 -0.77 -2.78 -11.07
C GLN A 253 -1.01 -3.17 -9.60
N LEU A 254 -0.93 -4.47 -9.30
CA LEU A 254 -1.06 -5.06 -7.96
C LEU A 254 0.27 -5.04 -7.22
#